data_AF-A0A2T4D6V9-F1
#
_entry.id   AF-A0A2T4D6V9-F1
#
_cell.length_a   1.000
_cell.length_b   1.000
_cell.length_c   1.000
_cell.angle_alpha   90.00
_cell.angle_beta   90.00
_cell.angle_gamma   90.00
#
_symmetry.space_group_name_H-M   'P 1'
#
loop_
_entity.id
_entity.type
_entity.pdbx_description
1 polymer ?
#
loop_
_entity_poly.entity_id
_entity_poly.type
_entity_poly.pdbx_seq_one_letter_code
_entity_poly.pdbx_strand_id
1 'polypeptide(L)'
;MNQVGLGKYAGGFAPKGVGETPWITSLDFQFQQETPGFVEGHKGVFYFTISNLLNLIDSSKGSVRRMQFTTNSIVDFGGLDSEGRYIYEKPFSTPTYSNWDQYEPEQSTWRIKLGVSYKF
;
A
#
# COMPACT_ATOMS: atom_id res chain seq x y z
N MET A 1 -13.53 21.63 2.41
CA MET A 1 -12.71 21.61 3.63
C MET A 1 -12.91 20.38 4.50
N ASN A 2 -14.13 20.03 4.96
CA ASN A 2 -14.33 18.82 5.79
C ASN A 2 -14.06 17.51 5.03
N GLN A 3 -14.48 17.42 3.77
CA GLN A 3 -14.26 16.25 2.91
C GLN A 3 -12.77 15.94 2.66
N VAL A 4 -11.91 16.94 2.81
CA VAL A 4 -10.45 16.84 2.64
C VAL A 4 -9.70 16.74 3.97
N GLY A 5 -10.42 16.48 5.08
CA GLY A 5 -9.82 16.40 6.41
C GLY A 5 -9.23 17.71 6.94
N LEU A 6 -9.42 18.83 6.23
CA LEU A 6 -8.85 20.13 6.59
C LEU A 6 -9.76 20.98 7.48
N GLY A 7 -11.01 20.55 7.69
CA GLY A 7 -11.99 21.29 8.48
C GLY A 7 -11.51 21.72 9.87
N LYS A 8 -10.74 20.84 10.54
CA LYS A 8 -10.18 21.08 11.88
C LYS A 8 -9.02 22.10 11.92
N TYR A 9 -8.54 22.55 10.76
CA TYR A 9 -7.46 23.53 10.63
C TYR A 9 -7.96 24.90 10.13
N ALA A 10 -9.27 25.12 10.13
CA ALA A 10 -9.85 26.40 9.73
C ALA A 10 -9.28 27.55 10.58
N GLY A 11 -8.94 28.67 9.93
CA GLY A 11 -8.32 29.83 10.59
C GLY A 11 -6.81 29.74 10.79
N GLY A 12 -6.16 28.66 10.33
CA GLY A 12 -4.70 28.49 10.40
C GLY A 12 -4.16 27.65 9.24
N PHE A 13 -3.05 26.94 9.51
CA PHE A 13 -2.43 26.03 8.55
C PHE A 13 -2.53 24.57 9.04
N ALA A 14 -2.69 23.65 8.10
CA ALA A 14 -2.58 22.23 8.41
C ALA A 14 -1.10 21.83 8.56
N PRO A 15 -0.69 21.12 9.62
CA PRO A 15 0.65 20.58 9.74
C PRO A 15 0.98 19.58 8.61
N LYS A 16 2.27 19.43 8.30
CA LYS A 16 2.74 18.43 7.33
C LYS A 16 2.52 17.00 7.88
N GLY A 17 2.12 16.07 7.01
CA GLY A 17 2.04 14.64 7.34
C GLY A 17 0.86 14.23 8.24
N VAL A 18 -0.20 15.04 8.34
CA VAL A 18 -1.36 14.76 9.21
C VAL A 18 -2.38 13.77 8.63
N GLY A 19 -2.21 13.37 7.37
CA GLY A 19 -3.04 12.39 6.69
C GLY A 19 -2.35 11.03 6.66
N GLU A 20 -3.13 9.98 6.84
CA GLU A 20 -2.66 8.59 6.80
C GLU A 20 -3.42 7.82 5.71
N THR A 21 -2.77 6.77 5.21
CA THR A 21 -3.34 5.83 4.25
C THR A 21 -3.77 4.56 4.98
N PRO A 22 -4.69 3.75 4.43
CA PRO A 22 -4.98 2.43 4.99
C PRO A 22 -3.71 1.58 5.13
N TRP A 23 -3.67 0.76 6.17
CA TRP A 23 -2.56 -0.16 6.41
C TRP A 23 -2.54 -1.31 5.40
N ILE A 24 -1.33 -1.73 5.03
CA ILE A 24 -1.08 -2.95 4.27
C ILE A 24 -0.52 -3.99 5.25
N THR A 25 -1.14 -5.17 5.28
CA THR A 25 -0.67 -6.32 6.08
C THR A 25 -0.30 -7.46 5.16
N SER A 26 0.93 -7.96 5.29
CA SER A 26 1.43 -9.15 4.59
C SER A 26 2.03 -10.12 5.59
N LEU A 27 2.05 -11.41 5.22
CA LEU A 27 2.74 -12.46 5.96
C LEU A 27 3.48 -13.33 4.96
N ASP A 28 4.78 -13.50 5.17
CA ASP A 28 5.59 -14.45 4.42
C ASP A 28 5.93 -15.64 5.33
N PHE A 29 5.93 -16.84 4.75
CA PHE A 29 6.16 -18.07 5.49
C PHE A 29 7.29 -18.89 4.87
N GLN A 30 8.15 -19.45 5.70
CA GLN A 30 9.19 -20.38 5.26
C GLN A 30 9.27 -21.58 6.21
N PHE A 31 9.36 -22.76 5.61
CA PHE A 31 9.64 -24.01 6.30
C PHE A 31 10.87 -24.68 5.69
N GLN A 32 11.71 -25.25 6.56
CA GLN A 32 12.88 -26.02 6.17
C GLN A 32 13.01 -27.22 7.11
N GLN A 33 13.28 -28.38 6.54
CA GLN A 33 13.52 -29.60 7.30
C GLN A 33 14.78 -30.30 6.80
N GLU A 34 15.65 -30.64 7.74
CA GLU A 34 16.76 -31.57 7.51
C GLU A 34 16.29 -33.00 7.72
N THR A 35 16.71 -33.91 6.85
CA THR A 35 16.49 -35.35 6.96
C THR A 35 17.83 -36.08 6.86
N PRO A 36 17.96 -37.26 7.48
CA PRO A 36 19.13 -38.11 7.25
C PRO A 36 19.35 -38.33 5.75
N GLY A 37 20.61 -38.28 5.31
CA GLY A 37 21.01 -38.62 3.95
C GLY A 37 21.07 -40.12 3.73
N PHE A 38 21.36 -40.52 2.50
CA PHE A 38 21.50 -41.95 2.12
C PHE A 38 22.79 -42.60 2.65
N VAL A 39 23.77 -41.80 3.07
CA VAL A 39 25.07 -42.25 3.60
C VAL A 39 25.26 -41.63 4.98
N GLU A 40 25.95 -42.34 5.88
CA GLU A 40 26.28 -41.83 7.19
C GLU A 40 27.04 -40.49 7.10
N GLY A 41 26.63 -39.51 7.91
CA GLY A 41 27.15 -38.15 7.87
C GLY A 41 26.49 -37.23 6.83
N HIS A 42 25.83 -37.76 5.80
CA HIS A 42 25.17 -36.94 4.79
C HIS A 42 23.78 -36.46 5.24
N LYS A 43 23.31 -35.35 4.67
CA LYS A 43 22.00 -34.77 4.97
C LYS A 43 21.24 -34.35 3.72
N GLY A 44 19.94 -34.63 3.70
CA GLY A 44 19.00 -33.99 2.79
C GLY A 44 18.37 -32.77 3.47
N VAL A 45 18.11 -31.72 2.70
CA VAL A 45 17.34 -30.55 3.16
C VAL A 45 16.28 -30.27 2.13
N PHE A 46 15.02 -30.21 2.55
CA PHE A 46 13.96 -29.67 1.73
C PHE A 46 13.39 -28.42 2.38
N TYR A 47 12.99 -27.46 1.56
CA TYR A 47 12.41 -26.22 2.02
C TYR A 47 11.34 -25.71 1.07
N PHE A 48 10.43 -24.94 1.63
CA PHE A 48 9.50 -24.14 0.85
C PHE A 48 9.28 -22.77 1.48
N THR A 49 9.08 -21.79 0.61
CA THR A 49 8.76 -20.41 0.99
C THR A 49 7.49 -19.98 0.27
N ILE A 50 6.60 -19.31 0.99
CA ILE A 50 5.36 -18.71 0.49
C ILE A 50 5.45 -17.21 0.76
N SER A 51 5.49 -16.43 -0.31
CA SER A 51 5.30 -14.98 -0.23
C SER A 51 3.81 -14.66 -0.27
N ASN A 52 3.38 -13.73 0.58
CA ASN A 52 1.99 -13.33 0.74
C ASN A 52 1.04 -14.50 1.09
N LEU A 53 1.38 -15.23 2.16
CA LEU A 53 0.59 -16.33 2.71
C LEU A 53 -0.87 -15.90 3.02
N LEU A 54 -1.08 -14.65 3.45
CA LEU A 54 -2.43 -14.16 3.73
C LEU A 54 -3.31 -14.19 2.48
N ASN A 55 -2.79 -13.75 1.33
CA ASN A 55 -3.53 -13.77 0.07
C ASN A 55 -3.75 -15.19 -0.47
N LEU A 56 -2.79 -16.10 -0.23
CA LEU A 56 -2.93 -17.52 -0.59
C LEU A 56 -4.09 -18.18 0.18
N ILE A 57 -4.25 -17.88 1.47
CA ILE A 57 -5.31 -18.44 2.31
C ILE A 57 -6.66 -17.73 2.09
N ASP A 58 -6.64 -16.40 1.97
CA ASP A 58 -7.81 -15.56 1.73
C ASP A 58 -7.46 -14.42 0.76
N SER A 59 -7.99 -14.52 -0.47
CA SER A 59 -7.77 -13.53 -1.54
C SER A 59 -8.24 -12.10 -1.21
N SER A 60 -9.06 -11.90 -0.16
CA SER A 60 -9.45 -10.58 0.34
C SER A 60 -8.37 -9.92 1.21
N LYS A 61 -7.39 -10.68 1.69
CA LYS A 61 -6.25 -10.23 2.52
C LYS A 61 -4.97 -10.13 1.69
N GLY A 62 -3.98 -9.43 2.23
CA GLY A 62 -2.67 -9.30 1.58
C GLY A 62 -2.70 -8.55 0.24
N SER A 63 -3.79 -7.85 -0.08
CA SER A 63 -3.85 -7.00 -1.26
C SER A 63 -3.19 -5.65 -0.97
N VAL A 64 -2.34 -5.23 -1.89
CA VAL A 64 -1.74 -3.90 -1.88
C VAL A 64 -2.59 -2.98 -2.75
N ARG A 65 -3.04 -1.88 -2.15
CA ARG A 65 -3.71 -0.81 -2.86
C ARG A 65 -3.05 0.52 -2.54
N ARG A 66 -2.92 1.37 -3.54
CA ARG A 66 -2.35 2.70 -3.39
C ARG A 66 -3.34 3.78 -3.78
N MET A 67 -3.02 5.01 -3.37
CA MET A 67 -3.71 6.19 -3.85
C MET A 67 -3.24 6.58 -5.24
N GLN A 68 -4.19 6.90 -6.12
CA GLN A 68 -3.90 7.55 -7.40
C GLN A 68 -4.01 9.07 -7.25
N PHE A 69 -3.25 9.86 -8.01
CA PHE A 69 -3.33 11.33 -8.01
C PHE A 69 -3.39 11.97 -6.61
N THR A 70 -2.25 11.96 -5.90
CA THR A 70 -2.20 12.33 -4.48
C THR A 70 -2.34 13.82 -4.18
N THR A 71 -2.37 14.66 -5.22
CA THR A 71 -2.51 16.12 -5.10
C THR A 71 -3.92 16.54 -5.48
N ASN A 72 -4.57 17.25 -4.59
CA ASN A 72 -5.91 17.79 -4.82
C ASN A 72 -5.87 19.32 -4.77
N SER A 73 -6.51 19.98 -5.73
CA SER A 73 -6.81 21.41 -5.63
C SER A 73 -7.86 21.62 -4.54
N ILE A 74 -7.62 22.56 -3.63
CA ILE A 74 -8.57 22.90 -2.55
C ILE A 74 -9.36 24.19 -2.86
N VAL A 75 -8.85 25.01 -3.79
CA VAL A 75 -9.47 26.22 -4.34
C VAL A 75 -9.00 26.40 -5.78
N ASP A 76 -9.88 26.87 -6.66
CA ASP A 76 -9.50 27.25 -8.02
C ASP A 76 -9.45 28.79 -8.16
N PHE A 77 -8.69 29.25 -9.14
CA PHE A 77 -8.58 30.67 -9.44
C PHE A 77 -9.77 31.14 -10.29
N GLY A 78 -10.60 32.02 -9.71
CA GLY A 78 -11.78 32.61 -10.36
C GLY A 78 -11.52 33.93 -11.09
N GLY A 79 -10.26 34.35 -11.21
CA GLY A 79 -9.90 35.65 -11.79
C GLY A 79 -9.60 36.72 -10.76
N LEU A 80 -9.56 37.97 -11.22
CA LEU A 80 -9.34 39.15 -10.39
C LEU A 80 -10.62 39.98 -10.30
N ASP A 81 -10.89 40.55 -9.13
CA ASP A 81 -11.94 41.56 -9.00
C ASP A 81 -11.50 42.92 -9.59
N SER A 82 -12.40 43.91 -9.54
CA SER A 82 -12.14 45.27 -10.05
C SER A 82 -10.98 46.00 -9.36
N GLU A 83 -10.54 45.52 -8.20
CA GLU A 83 -9.42 46.05 -7.43
C GLU A 83 -8.13 45.23 -7.64
N GLY A 84 -8.18 44.20 -8.49
CA GLY A 84 -7.04 43.33 -8.79
C GLY A 84 -6.79 42.25 -7.74
N ARG A 85 -7.73 41.96 -6.84
CA ARG A 85 -7.60 40.92 -5.81
C ARG A 85 -8.00 39.56 -6.37
N TYR A 86 -7.31 38.50 -5.93
CA TYR A 86 -7.62 37.12 -6.30
C TYR A 86 -9.01 36.69 -5.82
N ILE A 87 -9.81 36.16 -6.75
CA ILE A 87 -11.07 35.49 -6.47
C ILE A 87 -10.79 33.98 -6.36
N TYR A 88 -11.25 33.37 -5.27
CA TYR A 88 -11.15 31.92 -5.08
C TYR A 88 -12.50 31.27 -5.31
N GLU A 89 -12.52 30.26 -6.18
CA GLU A 89 -13.69 29.47 -6.50
C GLU A 89 -13.60 28.05 -5.95
N LYS A 90 -14.74 27.36 -5.97
CA LYS A 90 -14.76 25.93 -5.68
C LYS A 90 -13.97 25.20 -6.78
N PRO A 91 -13.14 24.20 -6.39
CA PRO A 91 -12.44 23.38 -7.35
C PRO A 91 -13.38 22.77 -8.40
N PHE A 92 -12.97 22.79 -9.66
CA PHE A 92 -13.69 22.18 -10.78
C PHE A 92 -13.94 20.69 -10.53
N SER A 93 -12.94 19.98 -10.02
CA SER A 93 -13.05 18.60 -9.58
C SER A 93 -13.22 18.53 -8.06
N THR A 94 -14.18 17.73 -7.58
CA THR A 94 -14.28 17.46 -6.14
C THR A 94 -13.01 16.74 -5.67
N PRO A 95 -12.32 17.26 -4.63
CA PRO A 95 -11.15 16.61 -4.08
C PRO A 95 -11.45 15.18 -3.63
N THR A 96 -10.63 14.22 -4.03
CA THR A 96 -10.81 12.81 -3.67
C THR A 96 -9.82 12.42 -2.57
N TYR A 97 -10.34 11.87 -1.47
CA TYR A 97 -9.56 11.52 -0.27
C TYR A 97 -9.61 10.03 0.08
N SER A 98 -10.35 9.24 -0.70
CA SER A 98 -10.60 7.82 -0.44
C SER A 98 -10.35 6.94 -1.67
N ASN A 99 -9.52 7.38 -2.61
CA ASN A 99 -9.16 6.63 -3.82
C ASN A 99 -7.94 5.71 -3.60
N TRP A 100 -7.96 4.98 -2.48
CA TRP A 100 -6.99 3.94 -2.14
C TRP A 100 -7.36 2.60 -2.81
N ASP A 101 -7.84 2.64 -4.04
CA ASP A 101 -8.46 1.52 -4.76
C ASP A 101 -7.62 1.03 -5.94
N GLN A 102 -6.53 1.72 -6.28
CA GLN A 102 -5.60 1.26 -7.30
C GLN A 102 -4.86 0.02 -6.80
N TYR A 103 -5.26 -1.14 -7.32
CA TYR A 103 -4.69 -2.44 -7.02
C TYR A 103 -3.31 -2.60 -7.66
N GLU A 104 -2.36 -3.14 -6.89
CA GLU A 104 -0.98 -3.42 -7.33
C GLU A 104 -0.80 -4.94 -7.47
N PRO A 105 -0.93 -5.52 -8.69
CA PRO A 105 -0.96 -6.98 -8.87
C PRO A 105 0.35 -7.67 -8.47
N GLU A 106 1.48 -7.08 -8.83
CA GLU A 106 2.80 -7.68 -8.59
C GLU A 106 3.12 -7.86 -7.10
N GLN A 107 2.65 -6.93 -6.27
CA GLN A 107 2.82 -6.95 -4.82
C GLN A 107 1.74 -7.78 -4.12
N SER A 108 0.56 -7.88 -4.72
CA SER A 108 -0.58 -8.63 -4.16
C SER A 108 -0.55 -10.11 -4.49
N THR A 109 0.17 -10.53 -5.53
CA THR A 109 0.22 -11.93 -5.97
C THR A 109 1.04 -12.80 -5.02
N TRP A 110 0.47 -13.92 -4.59
CA TRP A 110 1.19 -14.93 -3.81
C TRP A 110 2.17 -15.73 -4.70
N ARG A 111 3.27 -16.20 -4.10
CA ARG A 111 4.30 -16.97 -4.81
C ARG A 111 4.81 -18.10 -3.93
N ILE A 112 5.09 -19.25 -4.53
CA ILE A 112 5.68 -20.40 -3.84
C ILE A 112 7.04 -20.70 -4.47
N LYS A 113 8.05 -20.90 -3.62
CA LYS A 113 9.36 -21.41 -4.01
C LYS A 113 9.63 -22.71 -3.27
N LEU A 114 9.92 -23.78 -4.02
CA LEU A 114 10.28 -25.09 -3.48
C LEU A 114 11.75 -25.37 -3.79
N GLY A 115 12.45 -26.06 -2.89
CA GLY A 115 13.82 -26.46 -3.14
C GLY A 115 14.26 -27.67 -2.32
N VAL A 116 15.23 -28.39 -2.89
CA VAL A 116 15.90 -29.53 -2.25
C VAL A 116 17.40 -29.30 -2.37
N SER A 117 18.15 -29.63 -1.32
CA SER A 117 19.60 -29.56 -1.25
C SER A 117 20.14 -30.83 -0.59
N TYR A 118 21.31 -31.27 -1.02
CA TYR A 118 22.02 -32.41 -0.45
C TYR A 118 23.39 -31.95 0.04
N LYS A 119 23.75 -32.31 1.27
CA LYS A 119 25.01 -31.96 1.92
C LYS A 119 25.79 -33.24 2.21
N PHE A 120 27.05 -33.26 1.80
CA PHE A 120 28.03 -34.32 2.05
C PHE A 120 28.84 -34.02 3.31
#